data_AF-A0A3S9SIF8-F1
#
_entry.id   AF-A0A3S9SIF8-F1
#
_cell.length_a   1.000
_cell.length_b   1.000
_cell.length_c   1.000
_cell.angle_alpha   90.00
_cell.angle_beta   90.00
_cell.angle_gamma   90.00
#
_symmetry.space_group_name_H-M   'P 1'
#
loop_
_entity.id
_entity.type
_entity.pdbx_description
1 polymer ?
#
loop_
_entity_poly.entity_id
_entity_poly.type
_entity_poly.pdbx_seq_one_letter_code
_entity_poly.pdbx_strand_id
1 'polypeptide(L)'
;MYEENLFFYFLINLVWYFIGVATLGFKVSGLNTTSNLLLNFLWCVCLWAAVCFPDFWYRLILGEDAYLFREEEKFQDILDVIQDEESREEAAAYLEESSSRLMRRSEILALGFLFMVLLFDAFYCKAWMKNLALVWQPDWVTACIDWVKSHLNMPPINEGWDLFYLDFGDSETDHILKAKFGDEFQFIQTPFSNTLFFYHFIRCVLFVPIVAALSYVLWQPMQLMGNSDKDPANIRSIMGFIRACAWSIVMGFFLVLISYALIAGITRFAEYILFAKGIGVLSFMYFFIALPVRFFAGWLVFFKRVVLKLIFR
;
A
#
# COMPACT_ATOMS: atom_id res chain seq x y z
N MET A 1 -7.12 -18.56 -13.21
CA MET A 1 -7.60 -17.29 -13.78
C MET A 1 -7.27 -16.06 -12.91
N TYR A 2 -7.72 -15.95 -11.65
CA TYR A 2 -7.42 -14.76 -10.83
C TYR A 2 -5.92 -14.52 -10.67
N GLU A 3 -5.17 -15.55 -10.30
CA GLU A 3 -3.72 -15.45 -10.07
C GLU A 3 -2.96 -15.10 -11.35
N GLU A 4 -3.38 -15.65 -12.48
CA GLU A 4 -2.79 -15.35 -13.79
C GLU A 4 -3.10 -13.90 -14.20
N ASN A 5 -4.35 -13.45 -14.03
CA ASN A 5 -4.75 -12.07 -14.28
C ASN A 5 -3.96 -11.08 -13.39
N LEU A 6 -3.86 -11.38 -12.09
CA LEU A 6 -3.04 -10.63 -11.14
C LEU A 6 -1.58 -10.61 -11.57
N PHE A 7 -1.01 -11.75 -11.98
CA PHE A 7 0.37 -11.84 -12.45
C PHE A 7 0.62 -10.95 -13.68
N PHE A 8 -0.23 -11.03 -14.70
CA PHE A 8 -0.08 -10.20 -15.90
C PHE A 8 -0.26 -8.71 -15.60
N TYR A 9 -1.26 -8.33 -14.81
CA TYR A 9 -1.49 -6.93 -14.46
C TYR A 9 -0.38 -6.38 -13.57
N PHE A 10 0.14 -7.20 -12.64
CA PHE A 10 1.32 -6.86 -11.88
C PHE A 10 2.53 -6.63 -12.80
N LEU A 11 2.77 -7.51 -13.78
CA LEU A 11 3.88 -7.37 -14.73
C LEU A 11 3.76 -6.10 -15.59
N ILE A 12 2.56 -5.83 -16.11
CA ILE A 12 2.28 -4.60 -16.88
C ILE A 12 2.57 -3.36 -16.03
N ASN A 13 2.05 -3.32 -14.81
CA ASN A 13 2.28 -2.20 -13.90
C ASN A 13 3.76 -2.09 -13.48
N LEU A 14 4.45 -3.22 -13.34
CA LEU A 14 5.88 -3.25 -13.06
C LEU A 14 6.70 -2.65 -14.21
N VAL A 15 6.33 -2.92 -15.46
CA VAL A 15 6.96 -2.29 -16.64
C VAL A 15 6.77 -0.78 -16.60
N TRP A 16 5.55 -0.29 -16.35
CA TRP A 16 5.27 1.15 -16.21
C TRP A 16 6.03 1.79 -15.04
N TYR A 17 6.14 1.08 -13.93
CA TYR A 17 6.97 1.51 -12.80
C TYR A 17 8.44 1.65 -13.21
N PHE A 18 9.02 0.68 -13.91
CA PHE A 18 10.40 0.76 -14.39
C PHE A 18 10.60 1.89 -15.39
N ILE A 19 9.64 2.12 -16.30
CA ILE A 19 9.66 3.29 -17.19
C ILE A 19 9.67 4.57 -16.35
N GLY A 20 8.83 4.67 -15.33
CA GLY A 20 8.81 5.81 -14.41
C GLY A 20 10.12 6.02 -13.69
N VAL A 21 10.69 4.96 -13.11
CA VAL A 21 12.02 5.02 -12.47
C VAL A 21 13.08 5.48 -13.47
N ALA A 22 13.08 5.00 -14.72
CA ALA A 22 14.08 5.38 -15.71
C ALA A 22 13.93 6.84 -16.21
N THR A 23 12.71 7.37 -16.25
CA THR A 23 12.41 8.63 -16.93
C THR A 23 12.17 9.81 -15.98
N LEU A 24 11.72 9.57 -14.75
CA LEU A 24 11.52 10.62 -13.74
C LEU A 24 12.84 11.24 -13.28
N GLY A 25 12.82 12.54 -12.99
CA GLY A 25 13.99 13.35 -12.63
C GLY A 25 14.67 14.03 -13.82
N PHE A 26 14.08 13.96 -15.02
CA PHE A 26 14.62 14.60 -16.21
C PHE A 26 14.70 16.12 -16.06
N LYS A 27 15.64 16.72 -16.79
CA LYS A 27 15.82 18.18 -16.87
C LYS A 27 15.79 18.62 -18.32
N VAL A 28 14.93 19.59 -18.62
CA VAL A 28 14.88 20.29 -19.90
C VAL A 28 15.72 21.55 -19.80
N SER A 29 16.73 21.65 -20.66
CA SER A 29 17.60 22.82 -20.76
C SER A 29 16.79 24.09 -21.04
N GLY A 30 17.09 25.17 -20.34
CA GLY A 30 16.40 26.47 -20.50
C GLY A 30 15.21 26.69 -19.56
N LEU A 31 14.75 25.66 -18.82
CA LEU A 31 13.70 25.80 -17.81
C LEU A 31 14.28 25.91 -16.40
N ASN A 32 13.63 26.69 -15.54
CA ASN A 32 13.98 26.77 -14.11
C ASN A 32 13.61 25.47 -13.37
N THR A 33 14.08 25.32 -12.13
CA THR A 33 13.91 24.08 -11.36
C THR A 33 12.45 23.76 -11.07
N THR A 34 11.62 24.77 -10.79
CA THR A 34 10.18 24.62 -10.52
C THR A 34 9.39 24.19 -11.76
N SER A 35 9.72 24.75 -12.92
CA SER A 35 9.10 24.35 -14.20
C SER A 35 9.47 22.91 -14.57
N ASN A 36 10.73 22.53 -14.34
CA ASN A 36 11.16 21.14 -14.48
C ASN A 36 10.41 20.21 -13.51
N LEU A 37 10.16 20.63 -12.27
CA LEU A 37 9.37 19.86 -11.32
C LEU A 37 7.93 19.66 -11.82
N LEU A 38 7.30 20.72 -12.35
CA LEU A 38 5.95 20.64 -12.93
C LEU A 38 5.90 19.66 -14.11
N LEU A 39 6.88 19.69 -15.02
CA LEU A 39 6.95 18.72 -16.13
C LEU A 39 7.10 17.29 -15.63
N ASN A 40 7.94 17.06 -14.61
CA ASN A 40 8.07 15.75 -13.98
C ASN A 40 6.77 15.31 -13.29
N PHE A 41 6.04 16.23 -12.68
CA PHE A 41 4.74 15.96 -12.07
C PHE A 41 3.71 15.56 -13.13
N LEU A 42 3.60 16.31 -14.22
CA LEU A 42 2.70 15.96 -15.34
C LEU A 42 3.05 14.60 -15.93
N TRP A 43 4.35 14.30 -16.09
CA TRP A 43 4.79 12.99 -16.54
C TRP A 43 4.42 11.87 -15.54
N CYS A 44 4.57 12.12 -14.24
CA CYS A 44 4.13 11.21 -13.18
C CYS A 44 2.62 10.92 -13.27
N VAL A 45 1.79 11.95 -13.53
CA VAL A 45 0.34 11.78 -13.73
C VAL A 45 0.04 10.91 -14.97
N CYS A 46 0.78 11.06 -16.07
CA CYS A 46 0.64 10.18 -17.23
C CYS A 46 0.97 8.72 -16.88
N LEU A 47 2.03 8.49 -16.10
CA LEU A 47 2.39 7.15 -15.62
C LEU A 47 1.34 6.56 -14.68
N TRP A 48 0.77 7.38 -13.80
CA TRP A 48 -0.35 7.01 -12.94
C TRP A 48 -1.58 6.59 -13.75
N ALA A 49 -1.93 7.35 -14.78
CA ALA A 49 -3.00 6.95 -15.70
C ALA A 49 -2.67 5.58 -16.33
N ALA A 50 -1.45 5.37 -16.81
CA ALA A 50 -1.05 4.12 -17.44
C ALA A 50 -1.21 2.90 -16.51
N VAL A 51 -0.82 2.99 -15.24
CA VAL A 51 -0.95 1.86 -14.28
C VAL A 51 -2.39 1.59 -13.82
N CYS A 52 -3.31 2.52 -14.07
CA CYS A 52 -4.72 2.36 -13.73
C CYS A 52 -5.53 1.59 -14.78
N PHE A 53 -4.96 1.36 -15.97
CA PHE A 53 -5.63 0.68 -17.08
C PHE A 53 -4.86 -0.55 -17.58
N PRO A 54 -4.53 -1.52 -16.71
CA PRO A 54 -3.79 -2.71 -17.13
C PRO A 54 -4.57 -3.54 -18.16
N ASP A 55 -5.91 -3.53 -18.13
CA ASP A 55 -6.78 -4.19 -19.10
C ASP A 55 -6.51 -3.72 -20.53
N PHE A 56 -6.39 -2.39 -20.71
CA PHE A 56 -6.10 -1.79 -22.00
C PHE A 56 -4.74 -2.28 -22.53
N TRP A 57 -3.71 -2.26 -21.68
CA TRP A 57 -2.38 -2.72 -22.05
C TRP A 57 -2.34 -4.22 -22.31
N TYR A 58 -3.04 -5.02 -21.52
CA TYR A 58 -3.12 -6.47 -21.70
C TYR A 58 -3.72 -6.82 -23.06
N ARG A 59 -4.84 -6.20 -23.42
CA ARG A 59 -5.46 -6.35 -24.74
C ARG A 59 -4.57 -5.82 -25.86
N LEU A 60 -3.88 -4.71 -25.65
CA LEU A 60 -2.97 -4.15 -26.65
C LEU A 60 -1.75 -5.05 -26.91
N ILE A 61 -1.19 -5.67 -25.87
CA ILE A 61 0.01 -6.50 -25.95
C ILE A 61 -0.30 -7.88 -26.52
N LEU A 62 -1.38 -8.52 -26.04
CA LEU A 62 -1.72 -9.88 -26.43
C LEU A 62 -2.70 -9.94 -27.60
N GLY A 63 -3.40 -8.86 -27.91
CA GLY A 63 -4.31 -8.79 -29.06
C GLY A 63 -5.34 -9.92 -29.05
N GLU A 64 -5.33 -10.71 -30.12
CA GLU A 64 -6.19 -11.89 -30.27
C GLU A 64 -5.86 -13.00 -29.27
N ASP A 65 -4.70 -13.01 -28.60
CA ASP A 65 -4.31 -14.02 -27.62
C ASP A 65 -4.70 -13.66 -26.18
N ALA A 66 -5.49 -12.59 -25.97
CA ALA A 66 -6.00 -12.16 -24.67
C ALA A 66 -7.06 -13.12 -24.09
N TYR A 67 -6.67 -14.38 -23.84
CA TYR A 67 -7.57 -15.48 -23.51
C TYR A 67 -8.33 -15.28 -22.20
N LEU A 68 -7.75 -14.58 -21.21
CA LEU A 68 -8.40 -14.31 -19.93
C LEU A 68 -9.75 -13.60 -20.10
N PHE A 69 -9.86 -12.66 -21.04
CA PHE A 69 -11.12 -11.98 -21.34
C PHE A 69 -12.11 -12.88 -22.09
N ARG A 70 -11.62 -13.75 -22.98
CA ARG A 70 -12.49 -14.72 -23.68
C ARG A 70 -13.04 -15.78 -22.74
N GLU A 71 -12.25 -16.21 -21.77
CA GLU A 71 -12.73 -17.15 -20.76
C GLU A 71 -13.78 -16.49 -19.86
N GLU A 72 -13.58 -15.24 -19.45
CA GLU A 72 -14.60 -14.47 -18.72
C GLU A 72 -15.90 -14.32 -19.51
N GLU A 73 -15.85 -13.98 -20.80
CA GLU A 73 -17.03 -13.89 -21.67
C GLU A 73 -17.78 -15.24 -21.73
N LYS A 74 -17.06 -16.36 -21.91
CA LYS A 74 -17.66 -17.70 -21.86
C LYS A 74 -18.34 -18.00 -20.53
N PHE A 75 -17.79 -17.54 -19.41
CA PHE A 75 -18.41 -17.73 -18.10
C PHE A 75 -19.68 -16.89 -17.95
N GLN A 76 -19.71 -15.67 -18.47
CA GLN A 76 -20.91 -14.85 -18.49
C GLN A 76 -22.00 -15.50 -19.37
N ASP A 77 -21.63 -15.99 -20.54
CA ASP A 77 -22.56 -16.72 -21.43
C ASP A 77 -23.18 -17.94 -20.72
N ILE A 78 -22.41 -18.67 -19.91
CA ILE A 78 -22.92 -19.81 -19.14
C ILE A 78 -23.92 -19.35 -18.06
N LEU A 79 -23.63 -18.26 -17.35
CA LEU A 79 -24.52 -17.71 -16.33
C LEU A 79 -25.84 -17.18 -16.95
N ASP A 80 -25.77 -16.60 -18.14
CA ASP A 80 -26.94 -16.08 -18.86
C ASP A 80 -27.89 -17.18 -19.38
N VAL A 81 -27.37 -18.40 -19.57
CA VAL A 81 -28.18 -19.58 -19.96
C VAL A 81 -28.98 -20.16 -18.78
N ILE A 82 -28.56 -19.89 -17.53
CA ILE A 82 -29.28 -20.37 -16.34
C ILE A 82 -30.55 -19.53 -16.16
N GLN A 83 -31.71 -20.12 -16.47
CA GLN A 83 -33.01 -19.44 -16.39
C GLN A 83 -33.54 -19.29 -14.96
N ASP A 84 -33.17 -20.22 -14.07
CA ASP A 84 -33.58 -20.18 -12.68
C ASP A 84 -32.74 -19.16 -11.90
N GLU A 85 -33.40 -18.15 -11.32
CA GLU A 85 -32.73 -17.02 -10.69
C GLU A 85 -31.95 -17.44 -9.44
N GLU A 86 -32.48 -18.35 -8.64
CA GLU A 86 -31.83 -18.87 -7.42
C GLU A 86 -30.57 -19.68 -7.77
N SER A 87 -30.66 -20.59 -8.74
CA SER A 87 -29.52 -21.37 -9.23
C SER A 87 -28.45 -20.49 -9.90
N ARG A 88 -28.86 -19.42 -10.60
CA ARG A 88 -27.94 -18.46 -11.22
C ARG A 88 -27.19 -17.65 -10.16
N GLU A 89 -27.88 -17.19 -9.13
CA GLU A 89 -27.27 -16.47 -8.00
C GLU A 89 -26.31 -17.36 -7.23
N GLU A 90 -26.64 -18.63 -6.99
CA GLU A 90 -25.76 -19.58 -6.31
C GLU A 90 -24.50 -19.89 -7.14
N ALA A 91 -24.65 -20.09 -8.45
CA ALA A 91 -23.53 -20.27 -9.37
C ALA A 91 -22.63 -19.01 -9.45
N ALA A 92 -23.23 -17.82 -9.50
CA ALA A 92 -22.49 -16.56 -9.50
C ALA A 92 -21.74 -16.35 -8.18
N ALA A 93 -22.36 -16.65 -7.03
CA ALA A 93 -21.73 -16.55 -5.72
C ALA A 93 -20.55 -17.53 -5.58
N TYR A 94 -20.71 -18.77 -6.07
CA TYR A 94 -19.64 -19.76 -6.08
C TYR A 94 -18.45 -19.29 -6.94
N LEU A 95 -18.72 -18.74 -8.12
CA LEU A 95 -17.68 -18.18 -9.00
C LEU A 95 -17.01 -16.96 -8.37
N GLU A 96 -17.76 -16.09 -7.71
CA GLU A 96 -17.23 -14.91 -7.01
C GLU A 96 -16.23 -15.26 -5.90
N GLU A 97 -16.43 -16.40 -5.24
CA GLU A 97 -15.58 -16.90 -4.15
C GLU A 97 -14.44 -17.80 -4.65
N SER A 98 -14.53 -18.29 -5.89
CA SER A 98 -13.52 -19.14 -6.54
C SER A 98 -12.32 -18.36 -7.10
N SER A 99 -11.17 -19.02 -7.22
CA SER A 99 -9.97 -18.49 -7.89
C SER A 99 -10.08 -18.46 -9.43
N SER A 100 -11.20 -18.94 -9.99
CA SER A 100 -11.45 -18.97 -11.43
C SER A 100 -12.04 -17.68 -11.99
N ARG A 101 -12.32 -16.65 -11.16
CA ARG A 101 -12.73 -15.31 -11.64
C ARG A 101 -11.55 -14.43 -12.04
N LEU A 102 -11.79 -13.38 -12.82
CA LEU A 102 -10.85 -12.28 -13.00
C LEU A 102 -10.82 -11.33 -11.81
N MET A 103 -9.81 -10.46 -11.76
CA MET A 103 -9.78 -9.36 -10.80
C MET A 103 -10.96 -8.42 -11.04
N ARG A 104 -11.65 -8.04 -9.97
CA ARG A 104 -12.70 -7.01 -10.01
C ARG A 104 -12.05 -5.66 -10.26
N ARG A 105 -12.83 -4.72 -10.81
CA ARG A 105 -12.39 -3.33 -11.02
C ARG A 105 -11.79 -2.70 -9.75
N SER A 106 -12.35 -2.99 -8.57
CA SER A 106 -11.81 -2.50 -7.29
C SER A 106 -10.41 -3.05 -6.99
N GLU A 107 -10.15 -4.32 -7.31
CA GLU A 107 -8.85 -4.97 -7.09
C GLU A 107 -7.83 -4.47 -8.11
N ILE A 108 -8.26 -4.25 -9.36
CA ILE A 108 -7.45 -3.63 -10.42
C ILE A 108 -7.03 -2.22 -10.01
N LEU A 109 -7.98 -1.40 -9.56
CA LEU A 109 -7.70 -0.05 -9.07
C LEU A 109 -6.83 -0.06 -7.81
N ALA A 110 -7.03 -1.02 -6.90
CA ALA A 110 -6.17 -1.19 -5.73
C ALA A 110 -4.72 -1.51 -6.13
N LEU A 111 -4.53 -2.41 -7.09
CA LEU A 111 -3.21 -2.72 -7.65
C LEU A 111 -2.59 -1.48 -8.30
N GLY A 112 -3.35 -0.78 -9.17
CA GLY A 112 -2.92 0.46 -9.80
C GLY A 112 -2.50 1.51 -8.77
N PHE A 113 -3.30 1.69 -7.71
CA PHE A 113 -3.00 2.60 -6.61
C PHE A 113 -1.67 2.28 -5.90
N LEU A 114 -1.38 0.99 -5.63
CA LEU A 114 -0.09 0.60 -5.04
C LEU A 114 1.09 1.00 -5.93
N PHE A 115 0.96 0.82 -7.25
CA PHE A 115 1.98 1.27 -8.20
C PHE A 115 2.04 2.80 -8.34
N MET A 116 0.92 3.51 -8.18
CA MET A 116 0.93 4.98 -8.11
C MET A 116 1.74 5.47 -6.92
N VAL A 117 1.62 4.83 -5.75
CA VAL A 117 2.42 5.15 -4.57
C VAL A 117 3.91 4.92 -4.83
N LEU A 118 4.27 3.79 -5.45
CA LEU A 118 5.67 3.54 -5.82
C LEU A 118 6.21 4.55 -6.84
N LEU A 119 5.38 4.95 -7.82
CA LEU A 119 5.72 6.00 -8.78
C LEU A 119 5.83 7.37 -8.10
N PHE A 120 4.98 7.66 -7.11
CA PHE A 120 5.08 8.86 -6.28
C PHE A 120 6.43 8.89 -5.55
N ASP A 121 6.85 7.78 -4.95
CA ASP A 121 8.15 7.68 -4.27
C ASP A 121 9.31 7.96 -5.22
N ALA A 122 9.26 7.38 -6.42
CA ALA A 122 10.24 7.64 -7.46
C ALA A 122 10.24 9.13 -7.88
N PHE A 123 9.07 9.73 -8.08
CA PHE A 123 8.94 11.15 -8.40
C PHE A 123 9.47 12.04 -7.26
N TYR A 124 9.14 11.71 -6.02
CA TYR A 124 9.59 12.44 -4.84
C TYR A 124 11.11 12.45 -4.76
N CYS A 125 11.74 11.26 -4.83
CA CYS A 125 13.19 11.11 -4.72
C CYS A 125 13.97 11.65 -5.92
N LYS A 126 13.43 11.56 -7.14
CA LYS A 126 14.17 11.95 -8.36
C LYS A 126 13.90 13.36 -8.86
N ALA A 127 12.71 13.91 -8.60
CA ALA A 127 12.29 15.20 -9.14
C ALA A 127 12.02 16.25 -8.07
N TRP A 128 11.22 15.93 -7.04
CA TRP A 128 10.83 16.89 -6.01
C TRP A 128 11.97 17.18 -5.03
N MET A 129 12.77 16.17 -4.71
CA MET A 129 13.98 16.31 -3.92
C MET A 129 15.19 16.51 -4.81
N LYS A 130 16.02 17.53 -4.53
CA LYS A 130 17.34 17.71 -5.13
C LYS A 130 18.34 18.11 -4.05
N ASN A 131 19.49 17.46 -4.04
CA ASN A 131 20.54 17.70 -3.04
C ASN A 131 20.01 17.64 -1.59
N LEU A 132 19.13 16.67 -1.32
CA LEU A 132 18.48 16.48 -0.01
C LEU A 132 17.58 17.64 0.44
N ALA A 133 17.16 18.53 -0.46
CA ALA A 133 16.20 19.59 -0.18
C ALA A 133 15.02 19.53 -1.15
N LEU A 134 13.85 20.01 -0.71
CA LEU A 134 12.69 20.16 -1.57
C LEU A 134 12.93 21.27 -2.59
N VAL A 135 12.70 20.96 -3.87
CA VAL A 135 12.77 21.92 -4.99
C VAL A 135 11.67 22.98 -4.88
N TRP A 136 10.51 22.62 -4.35
CA TRP A 136 9.36 23.50 -4.19
C TRP A 136 8.67 23.20 -2.87
N GLN A 137 8.55 24.22 -2.03
CA GLN A 137 7.96 24.14 -0.69
C GLN A 137 6.99 25.32 -0.48
N PRO A 138 5.78 25.26 -1.04
CA PRO A 138 4.73 26.24 -0.81
C PRO A 138 4.16 26.13 0.62
N ASP A 139 3.35 27.10 1.04
CA ASP A 139 2.83 27.22 2.41
C ASP A 139 2.14 25.95 2.93
N TRP A 140 1.40 25.24 2.08
CA TRP A 140 0.74 24.00 2.49
C TRP A 140 1.73 22.86 2.78
N VAL A 141 2.86 22.80 2.06
CA VAL A 141 3.92 21.83 2.34
C VAL A 141 4.59 22.19 3.66
N THR A 142 4.85 23.48 3.89
CA THR A 142 5.38 23.97 5.16
C THR A 142 4.44 23.65 6.32
N ALA A 143 3.13 23.84 6.17
CA ALA A 143 2.15 23.48 7.19
C ALA A 143 2.16 21.97 7.52
N CYS A 144 2.32 21.10 6.53
CA CYS A 144 2.48 19.66 6.76
C CYS A 144 3.77 19.34 7.54
N ILE A 145 4.88 19.98 7.20
CA ILE A 145 6.16 19.83 7.90
C ILE A 145 6.04 20.29 9.35
N ASP A 146 5.46 21.46 9.58
CA ASP A 146 5.30 22.06 10.90
C ASP A 146 4.37 21.22 11.77
N TRP A 147 3.32 20.62 11.19
CA TRP A 147 2.47 19.66 11.89
C TRP A 147 3.24 18.42 12.35
N VAL A 148 4.15 17.87 11.53
CA VAL A 148 4.99 16.74 11.97
C VAL A 148 5.92 17.17 13.09
N LYS A 149 6.55 18.35 12.97
CA LYS A 149 7.44 18.90 14.01
C LYS A 149 6.73 19.16 15.33
N SER A 150 5.45 19.57 15.29
CA SER A 150 4.67 19.83 16.50
C SER A 150 4.18 18.57 17.22
N HIS A 151 4.33 17.41 16.59
CA HIS A 151 3.98 16.09 17.15
C HIS A 151 5.22 15.18 17.23
N LEU A 152 6.40 15.80 17.35
CA LEU A 152 7.68 15.13 17.37
C LEU A 152 8.26 15.09 18.78
N ASN A 153 8.52 13.88 19.26
CA ASN A 153 9.32 13.64 20.45
C ASN A 153 10.80 13.44 20.08
N MET A 154 11.71 14.19 20.71
CA MET A 154 13.15 14.07 20.49
C MET A 154 13.98 14.44 21.74
N PRO A 155 15.16 13.82 21.94
CA PRO A 155 16.06 14.18 23.02
C PRO A 155 16.54 15.66 22.94
N PRO A 156 16.86 16.32 24.08
CA PRO A 156 16.69 15.87 25.47
C PRO A 156 15.29 16.14 26.03
N ILE A 157 14.43 16.83 25.27
CA ILE A 157 13.08 17.23 25.66
C ILE A 157 12.13 16.06 25.33
N ASN A 158 12.30 14.94 26.03
CA ASN A 158 11.35 13.84 25.97
C ASN A 158 10.15 14.13 26.90
N GLU A 159 9.35 15.13 26.55
CA GLU A 159 8.14 15.48 27.29
C GLU A 159 6.97 14.57 26.89
N GLY A 160 6.94 13.36 27.46
CA GLY A 160 5.77 12.47 27.37
C GLY A 160 5.69 11.60 26.11
N TRP A 161 4.49 11.10 25.80
CA TRP A 161 4.18 10.34 24.59
C TRP A 161 3.71 11.31 23.51
N ASP A 162 4.40 11.34 22.37
CA ASP A 162 3.97 12.05 21.17
C ASP A 162 3.76 11.06 20.01
N LEU A 163 3.18 11.52 18.90
CA LEU A 163 2.82 10.69 17.76
C LEU A 163 4.06 10.13 17.04
N PHE A 164 5.11 10.93 16.94
CA PHE A 164 6.34 10.59 16.24
C PHE A 164 7.55 10.67 17.16
N TYR A 165 8.57 9.88 16.86
CA TYR A 165 9.87 9.99 17.51
C TYR A 165 10.98 10.18 16.48
N LEU A 166 11.90 11.09 16.81
CA LEU A 166 13.18 11.25 16.16
C LEU A 166 14.25 11.02 17.23
N ASP A 167 14.87 9.86 17.14
CA ASP A 167 15.97 9.46 18.00
C ASP A 167 17.00 8.79 17.09
N PHE A 168 18.20 9.34 17.05
CA PHE A 168 19.33 8.67 16.43
C PHE A 168 19.85 7.67 17.47
N GLY A 169 19.41 6.43 17.35
CA GLY A 169 19.91 5.33 18.17
C GLY A 169 21.32 4.89 17.78
N ASP A 170 21.54 3.59 17.85
CA ASP A 170 22.82 2.92 17.50
C ASP A 170 22.73 2.13 16.19
N SER A 171 21.73 2.40 15.35
CA SER A 171 21.68 1.78 14.02
C SER A 171 22.76 2.36 13.10
N GLU A 172 23.17 1.61 12.07
CA GLU A 172 24.14 2.09 11.06
C GLU A 172 23.68 3.42 10.44
N THR A 173 22.39 3.52 10.16
CA THR A 173 21.74 4.72 9.61
C THR A 173 21.84 5.90 10.57
N ASP A 174 21.55 5.67 11.85
CA ASP A 174 21.59 6.70 12.89
C ASP A 174 23.02 7.21 13.09
N HIS A 175 24.03 6.33 13.06
CA HIS A 175 25.43 6.74 13.10
C HIS A 175 25.82 7.63 11.91
N ILE A 176 25.32 7.34 10.71
CA ILE A 176 25.61 8.16 9.52
C ILE A 176 24.86 9.49 9.58
N LEU A 177 23.60 9.49 10.04
CA LEU A 177 22.84 10.72 10.25
C LEU A 177 23.54 11.60 11.29
N LYS A 178 23.97 11.02 12.42
CA LYS A 178 24.80 11.69 13.43
C LYS A 178 26.08 12.27 12.84
N ALA A 179 26.82 11.48 12.06
CA ALA A 179 28.07 11.91 11.46
C ALA A 179 27.90 13.05 10.44
N LYS A 180 26.78 13.07 9.70
CA LYS A 180 26.53 14.02 8.62
C LYS A 180 25.86 15.31 9.08
N PHE A 181 24.97 15.22 10.06
CA PHE A 181 24.11 16.34 10.47
C PHE A 181 24.23 16.71 11.95
N GLY A 182 25.00 15.94 12.73
CA GLY A 182 25.14 16.14 14.16
C GLY A 182 24.01 15.51 14.96
N ASP A 183 23.65 16.08 16.11
CA ASP A 183 22.54 15.58 16.93
C ASP A 183 21.16 15.84 16.29
N GLU A 184 20.11 15.30 16.89
CA GLU A 184 18.71 15.42 16.43
C GLU A 184 18.25 16.88 16.36
N PHE A 185 18.75 17.72 17.28
CA PHE A 185 18.45 19.15 17.35
C PHE A 185 19.12 19.94 16.22
N GLN A 186 20.34 19.57 15.84
CA GLN A 186 21.00 20.13 14.66
C GLN A 186 20.32 19.63 13.38
N PHE A 187 19.91 18.36 13.35
CA PHE A 187 19.25 17.77 12.20
C PHE A 187 17.92 18.45 11.83
N ILE A 188 17.02 18.73 12.79
CA ILE A 188 15.72 19.37 12.55
C ILE A 188 15.82 20.78 11.93
N GLN A 189 16.99 21.41 12.01
CA GLN A 189 17.26 22.71 11.40
C GLN A 189 17.73 22.59 9.94
N THR A 190 18.02 21.38 9.46
CA THR A 190 18.52 21.15 8.10
C THR A 190 17.39 21.14 7.07
N PRO A 191 17.65 21.53 5.80
CA PRO A 191 16.70 21.35 4.70
C PRO A 191 16.29 19.89 4.47
N PHE A 192 17.15 18.94 4.85
CA PHE A 192 16.87 17.53 4.72
C PHE A 192 15.82 17.04 5.69
N SER A 193 15.80 17.57 6.92
CA SER A 193 14.73 17.26 7.87
C SER A 193 13.35 17.66 7.34
N ASN A 194 13.22 18.85 6.74
CA ASN A 194 11.97 19.30 6.10
C ASN A 194 11.52 18.33 4.99
N THR A 195 12.47 17.86 4.18
CA THR A 195 12.21 16.85 3.16
C THR A 195 11.73 15.52 3.78
N LEU A 196 12.33 15.09 4.88
CA LEU A 196 11.92 13.86 5.56
C LEU A 196 10.56 13.99 6.24
N PHE A 197 10.30 15.08 6.94
CA PHE A 197 9.02 15.32 7.61
C PHE A 197 7.86 15.42 6.63
N PHE A 198 8.05 16.11 5.50
CA PHE A 198 7.01 16.18 4.48
C PHE A 198 6.68 14.80 3.91
N TYR A 199 7.71 14.00 3.59
CA TYR A 199 7.48 12.64 3.12
C TYR A 199 6.80 11.78 4.18
N HIS A 200 7.23 11.89 5.43
CA HIS A 200 6.65 11.15 6.55
C HIS A 200 5.16 11.48 6.75
N PHE A 201 4.78 12.76 6.63
CA PHE A 201 3.38 13.18 6.61
C PHE A 201 2.58 12.45 5.51
N ILE A 202 3.09 12.44 4.27
CA ILE A 202 2.42 11.77 3.15
C ILE A 202 2.25 10.28 3.43
N ARG A 203 3.27 9.61 3.94
CA ARG A 203 3.17 8.19 4.31
C ARG A 203 2.11 7.94 5.37
N CYS A 204 2.01 8.80 6.39
CA CYS A 204 1.00 8.66 7.44
C CYS A 204 -0.40 8.78 6.86
N VAL A 205 -0.63 9.75 5.98
CA VAL A 205 -1.91 9.93 5.28
C VAL A 205 -2.23 8.73 4.36
N LEU A 206 -1.23 8.21 3.66
CA LEU A 206 -1.39 7.07 2.75
C LEU A 206 -1.38 5.71 3.45
N PHE A 207 -1.06 5.64 4.74
CA PHE A 207 -0.91 4.37 5.46
C PHE A 207 -2.15 3.50 5.35
N VAL A 208 -3.32 4.05 5.73
CA VAL A 208 -4.60 3.31 5.69
C VAL A 208 -4.99 2.93 4.26
N PRO A 209 -4.97 3.85 3.26
CA PRO A 209 -5.20 3.49 1.86
C PRO A 209 -4.29 2.37 1.32
N ILE A 210 -2.98 2.39 1.64
CA ILE A 210 -2.02 1.36 1.20
C ILE A 210 -2.38 0.01 1.81
N VAL A 211 -2.63 -0.03 3.12
CA VAL A 211 -3.03 -1.26 3.80
C VAL A 211 -4.33 -1.81 3.24
N ALA A 212 -5.33 -0.95 3.00
CA ALA A 212 -6.60 -1.35 2.40
C ALA A 212 -6.40 -1.92 0.98
N ALA A 213 -5.63 -1.24 0.12
CA ALA A 213 -5.35 -1.69 -1.23
C ALA A 213 -4.61 -3.04 -1.25
N LEU A 214 -3.62 -3.22 -0.38
CA LEU A 214 -2.94 -4.51 -0.20
C LEU A 214 -3.91 -5.60 0.25
N SER A 215 -4.78 -5.31 1.22
CA SER A 215 -5.80 -6.26 1.67
C SER A 215 -6.76 -6.66 0.54
N TYR A 216 -7.13 -5.75 -0.37
CA TYR A 216 -7.94 -6.09 -1.55
C TYR A 216 -7.19 -7.00 -2.51
N VAL A 217 -5.98 -6.62 -2.93
CA VAL A 217 -5.20 -7.38 -3.93
C VAL A 217 -4.82 -8.77 -3.42
N LEU A 218 -4.42 -8.86 -2.14
CA LEU A 218 -3.98 -10.10 -1.51
C LEU A 218 -5.13 -10.96 -0.97
N TRP A 219 -6.38 -10.49 -1.07
CA TRP A 219 -7.52 -11.18 -0.48
C TRP A 219 -7.64 -12.62 -0.96
N GLN A 220 -7.64 -12.84 -2.28
CA GLN A 220 -7.77 -14.17 -2.89
C GLN A 220 -6.52 -15.03 -2.67
N PRO A 221 -5.28 -14.56 -2.93
CA PRO A 221 -4.07 -15.31 -2.61
C PRO A 221 -4.00 -15.80 -1.15
N MET A 222 -4.46 -14.96 -0.21
CA MET A 222 -4.50 -15.34 1.20
C MET A 222 -5.53 -16.44 1.53
N GLN A 223 -6.64 -16.55 0.78
CA GLN A 223 -7.59 -17.67 0.94
C GLN A 223 -6.94 -19.00 0.56
N LEU A 224 -6.14 -18.99 -0.51
CA LEU A 224 -5.52 -20.19 -1.07
C LEU A 224 -4.37 -20.72 -0.21
N MET A 225 -3.76 -19.88 0.64
CA MET A 225 -2.71 -20.30 1.59
C MET A 225 -3.20 -21.22 2.74
N GLY A 226 -4.43 -21.75 2.68
CA GLY A 226 -4.94 -22.73 3.64
C GLY A 226 -5.19 -22.17 5.04
N ASN A 227 -5.40 -20.86 5.16
CA ASN A 227 -5.70 -20.21 6.44
C ASN A 227 -7.21 -20.20 6.78
N SER A 228 -8.03 -20.95 6.03
CA SER A 228 -9.48 -21.06 6.25
C SER A 228 -9.86 -21.44 7.68
N ASP A 229 -9.08 -22.31 8.31
CA ASP A 229 -9.34 -22.83 9.65
C ASP A 229 -9.05 -21.82 10.76
N LYS A 230 -8.24 -20.81 10.44
CA LYS A 230 -7.95 -19.68 11.34
C LYS A 230 -8.88 -18.51 11.10
N ASP A 231 -9.56 -18.46 9.95
CA ASP A 231 -10.47 -17.38 9.58
C ASP A 231 -11.71 -17.38 10.50
N PRO A 232 -11.97 -16.31 11.26
CA PRO A 232 -13.13 -16.25 12.13
C PRO A 232 -14.47 -16.41 11.38
N ALA A 233 -14.53 -16.10 10.09
CA ALA A 233 -15.73 -16.29 9.27
C ALA A 233 -16.19 -17.77 9.18
N ASN A 234 -15.25 -18.70 9.41
CA ASN A 234 -15.48 -20.15 9.28
C ASN A 234 -15.75 -20.85 10.62
N ILE A 235 -15.88 -20.11 11.73
CA ILE A 235 -16.16 -20.69 13.05
C ILE A 235 -17.51 -21.41 13.04
N ARG A 236 -17.48 -22.72 13.31
CA ARG A 236 -18.66 -23.59 13.47
C ARG A 236 -18.73 -24.31 14.82
N SER A 237 -17.70 -24.20 15.65
CA SER A 237 -17.59 -24.91 16.94
C SER A 237 -16.99 -24.04 18.04
N ILE A 238 -17.23 -24.42 19.30
CA ILE A 238 -16.68 -23.73 20.48
C ILE A 238 -15.15 -23.76 20.48
N MET A 239 -14.55 -24.90 20.13
CA MET A 239 -13.08 -25.02 20.02
C MET A 239 -12.53 -24.12 18.91
N GLY A 240 -13.24 -23.98 17.79
CA GLY A 240 -12.88 -23.04 16.72
C GLY A 240 -12.94 -21.59 17.20
N PHE A 241 -13.96 -21.23 17.99
CA PHE A 241 -14.07 -19.90 18.58
C PHE A 241 -12.92 -19.57 19.53
N ILE A 242 -12.57 -20.49 20.45
CA ILE A 242 -11.45 -20.29 21.38
C ILE A 242 -10.13 -20.11 20.62
N ARG A 243 -9.88 -20.92 19.58
CA ARG A 243 -8.69 -20.80 18.74
C ARG A 243 -8.63 -19.46 18.01
N ALA A 244 -9.76 -18.99 17.47
CA ALA A 244 -9.83 -17.68 16.82
C ALA A 244 -9.57 -16.54 17.82
N CYS A 245 -10.07 -16.63 19.06
CA CYS A 245 -9.75 -15.66 20.12
C CYS A 245 -8.24 -15.61 20.42
N ALA A 246 -7.58 -16.78 20.53
CA ALA A 246 -6.12 -16.82 20.72
C ALA A 246 -5.36 -16.20 19.54
N TRP A 247 -5.75 -16.51 18.30
CA TRP A 247 -5.18 -15.88 17.10
C TRP A 247 -5.44 -14.38 17.03
N SER A 248 -6.53 -13.89 17.60
CA SER A 248 -6.84 -12.44 17.63
C SER A 248 -5.84 -11.65 18.44
N ILE A 249 -5.29 -12.24 19.51
CA ILE A 249 -4.22 -11.61 20.31
C ILE A 249 -2.96 -11.48 19.44
N VAL A 250 -2.58 -12.55 18.74
CA VAL A 250 -1.40 -12.57 17.86
C VAL A 250 -1.56 -11.59 16.70
N MET A 251 -2.71 -11.61 16.02
CA MET A 251 -3.00 -10.70 14.90
C MET A 251 -3.12 -9.25 15.35
N GLY A 252 -3.71 -9.00 16.52
CA GLY A 252 -3.76 -7.68 17.15
C GLY A 252 -2.37 -7.14 17.48
N PHE A 253 -1.49 -7.99 17.99
CA PHE A 253 -0.09 -7.63 18.24
C PHE A 253 0.64 -7.22 16.96
N PHE A 254 0.56 -8.04 15.89
CA PHE A 254 1.16 -7.69 14.60
C PHE A 254 0.58 -6.41 14.01
N LEU A 255 -0.74 -6.23 14.08
CA LEU A 255 -1.40 -5.03 13.58
C LEU A 255 -0.90 -3.79 14.31
N VAL A 256 -0.95 -3.77 15.65
CA VAL A 256 -0.59 -2.58 16.44
C VAL A 256 0.91 -2.32 16.40
N LEU A 257 1.74 -3.32 16.66
CA LEU A 257 3.18 -3.11 16.79
C LEU A 257 3.82 -2.73 15.44
N ILE A 258 3.45 -3.41 14.34
CA ILE A 258 4.02 -3.09 13.03
C ILE A 258 3.50 -1.75 12.53
N SER A 259 2.22 -1.42 12.77
CA SER A 259 1.68 -0.11 12.41
C SER A 259 2.38 1.01 13.18
N TYR A 260 2.55 0.84 14.49
CA TYR A 260 3.30 1.77 15.32
C TYR A 260 4.73 1.94 14.81
N ALA A 261 5.42 0.84 14.52
CA ALA A 261 6.76 0.83 13.96
C ALA A 261 6.88 1.57 12.62
N LEU A 262 5.87 1.51 11.75
CA LEU A 262 5.87 2.18 10.45
C LEU A 262 5.48 3.66 10.54
N ILE A 263 4.64 4.03 11.50
CA ILE A 263 4.10 5.39 11.66
C ILE A 263 4.97 6.23 12.58
N ALA A 264 5.42 5.71 13.72
CA ALA A 264 6.05 6.54 14.75
C ALA A 264 7.51 6.92 14.42
N GLY A 265 8.27 6.05 13.74
CA GLY A 265 9.69 6.26 13.49
C GLY A 265 9.99 7.03 12.20
N ILE A 266 10.46 8.27 12.31
CA ILE A 266 10.76 9.12 11.15
C ILE A 266 12.01 8.67 10.39
N THR A 267 13.03 8.18 11.10
CA THR A 267 14.36 7.85 10.54
C THR A 267 14.34 6.67 9.57
N ARG A 268 13.34 5.79 9.63
CA ARG A 268 13.25 4.62 8.74
C ARG A 268 13.22 4.96 7.26
N PHE A 269 12.70 6.13 6.90
CA PHE A 269 12.70 6.54 5.50
C PHE A 269 14.02 7.16 5.04
N ALA A 270 14.82 7.69 5.98
CA ALA A 270 16.15 8.19 5.66
C ALA A 270 17.03 7.09 5.05
N GLU A 271 16.86 5.84 5.48
CA GLU A 271 17.53 4.67 4.89
C GLU A 271 17.27 4.50 3.39
N TYR A 272 16.00 4.67 3.01
CA TYR A 272 15.59 4.55 1.63
C TYR A 272 16.10 5.72 0.79
N ILE A 273 15.95 6.97 1.27
CA ILE A 273 16.43 8.15 0.52
C ILE A 273 17.95 8.13 0.36
N LEU A 274 18.69 7.87 1.44
CA LEU A 274 20.14 8.04 1.47
C LEU A 274 20.88 6.86 0.84
N PHE A 275 20.35 5.64 0.98
CA PHE A 275 21.07 4.42 0.62
C PHE A 275 20.35 3.54 -0.39
N ALA A 276 19.13 3.91 -0.82
CA ALA A 276 18.25 3.04 -1.61
C ALA A 276 18.05 1.65 -0.97
N LYS A 277 18.15 1.58 0.36
CA LYS A 277 17.97 0.36 1.17
C LYS A 277 16.61 0.38 1.86
N GLY A 278 16.22 -0.74 2.46
CA GLY A 278 15.05 -0.80 3.34
C GLY A 278 13.69 -0.95 2.66
N ILE A 279 13.57 -0.78 1.33
CA ILE A 279 12.28 -0.96 0.64
C ILE A 279 11.71 -2.38 0.82
N GLY A 280 12.57 -3.41 0.81
CA GLY A 280 12.15 -4.79 1.05
C GLY A 280 11.58 -5.00 2.46
N VAL A 281 12.20 -4.38 3.47
CA VAL A 281 11.74 -4.45 4.87
C VAL A 281 10.40 -3.72 5.03
N LEU A 282 10.25 -2.54 4.43
CA LEU A 282 9.00 -1.78 4.44
C LEU A 282 7.87 -2.56 3.74
N SER A 283 8.11 -3.08 2.54
CA SER A 283 7.13 -3.90 1.80
C SER A 283 6.73 -5.15 2.59
N PHE A 284 7.68 -5.80 3.24
CA PHE A 284 7.42 -6.95 4.11
C PHE A 284 6.51 -6.56 5.29
N MET A 285 6.79 -5.45 5.97
CA MET A 285 5.95 -4.96 7.07
C MET A 285 4.51 -4.65 6.63
N TYR A 286 4.33 -3.97 5.50
CA TYR A 286 3.00 -3.70 4.95
C TYR A 286 2.24 -5.00 4.59
N PHE A 287 2.92 -5.99 4.01
CA PHE A 287 2.35 -7.31 3.75
C PHE A 287 1.84 -7.97 5.05
N PHE A 288 2.65 -7.94 6.12
CA PHE A 288 2.26 -8.52 7.41
C PHE A 288 1.11 -7.79 8.11
N ILE A 289 0.91 -6.48 7.86
CA ILE A 289 -0.25 -5.74 8.36
C ILE A 289 -1.53 -6.11 7.62
N ALA A 290 -1.45 -6.44 6.32
CA ALA A 290 -2.62 -6.87 5.55
C ALA A 290 -3.22 -8.19 6.10
N LEU A 291 -2.39 -9.07 6.71
CA LEU A 291 -2.86 -10.34 7.26
C LEU A 291 -3.86 -10.17 8.43
N PRO A 292 -3.55 -9.41 9.50
CA PRO A 292 -4.50 -9.07 10.55
C PRO A 292 -5.77 -8.38 10.05
N VAL A 293 -5.68 -7.45 9.09
CA VAL A 293 -6.86 -6.71 8.59
C VAL A 293 -7.89 -7.68 8.04
N ARG A 294 -7.46 -8.65 7.22
CA ARG A 294 -8.33 -9.72 6.74
C ARG A 294 -8.89 -10.56 7.89
N PHE A 295 -8.02 -10.98 8.81
CA PHE A 295 -8.43 -11.81 9.95
C PHE A 295 -9.55 -11.12 10.77
N PHE A 296 -9.43 -9.82 11.03
CA PHE A 296 -10.45 -9.05 11.74
C PHE A 296 -11.70 -8.77 10.88
N ALA A 297 -11.59 -8.68 9.56
CA ALA A 297 -12.77 -8.67 8.70
C ALA A 297 -13.59 -9.98 8.81
N GLY A 298 -12.92 -11.12 9.01
CA GLY A 298 -13.58 -12.40 9.30
C GLY A 298 -14.45 -12.36 10.58
N TRP A 299 -14.02 -11.62 11.61
CA TRP A 299 -14.81 -11.41 12.81
C TRP A 299 -16.11 -10.64 12.52
N LEU A 300 -16.08 -9.63 11.65
CA LEU A 300 -17.27 -8.90 11.24
C LEU A 300 -18.29 -9.83 10.57
N VAL A 301 -17.82 -10.73 9.71
CA VAL A 301 -18.67 -11.75 9.05
C VAL A 301 -19.26 -12.72 10.08
N PHE A 302 -18.45 -13.20 11.03
CA PHE A 302 -18.92 -14.07 12.11
C PHE A 302 -20.03 -13.40 12.94
N PHE A 303 -19.79 -12.18 13.42
CA PHE A 303 -20.78 -11.45 14.23
C PHE A 303 -22.05 -11.15 13.43
N LYS A 304 -21.94 -10.75 12.16
CA LYS A 304 -23.10 -10.58 11.27
C LYS A 304 -23.95 -11.87 11.22
N ARG A 305 -23.32 -13.03 11.00
CA ARG A 305 -24.01 -14.33 10.94
C ARG A 305 -24.69 -14.68 12.26
N VAL A 306 -24.03 -14.44 13.40
CA VAL A 306 -24.59 -14.71 14.73
C VAL A 306 -25.78 -13.79 15.02
N VAL A 307 -25.65 -12.49 14.75
CA VAL A 307 -26.73 -11.51 14.97
C VAL A 307 -27.95 -11.82 14.12
N LEU A 308 -27.77 -12.12 12.83
CA LEU A 308 -28.89 -12.49 11.95
C LEU A 308 -29.62 -13.74 12.47
N LYS A 309 -28.89 -14.77 12.92
CA LYS A 309 -29.51 -15.97 13.51
C LYS A 309 -30.28 -15.70 14.81
N LEU A 310 -29.94 -14.65 15.55
CA LEU A 310 -30.64 -14.27 16.77
C LEU A 310 -31.89 -13.43 16.48
N ILE A 311 -31.87 -12.60 15.44
CA ILE A 311 -32.99 -11.73 15.05
C ILE A 311 -34.10 -12.52 14.34
N PHE A 312 -33.73 -13.48 13.49
CA PHE A 312 -34.68 -14.31 12.72
C PHE A 312 -35.06 -15.62 13.43
N ARG A 313 -34.88 -15.69 14.75
CA ARG A 313 -35.30 -16.79 15.61
C ARG A 313 -36.51 -16.39 16.43
#